data_AF-X1MCY7-F1
#
_entry.id   AF-X1MCY7-F1
#
_cell.length_a   1.000
_cell.length_b   1.000
_cell.length_c   1.000
_cell.angle_alpha   90.00
_cell.angle_beta   90.00
_cell.angle_gamma   90.00
#
_symmetry.space_group_name_H-M   'P 1'
#
loop_
_entity.id
_entity.type
_entity.pdbx_description
1 polymer ?
#
loop_
_entity_poly.entity_id
_entity_poly.type
_entity_poly.pdbx_seq_one_letter_code
_entity_poly.pdbx_strand_id
1 'polypeptide(L)'
;LTPGANNGLAIRTPLLGNSAYEAMELQILDNTAPKYKDLKPYQFHGSIYGVVPAKRGYLKPIGEWNSEKVIAKGRRIKVILNGTTIVDADIDEASTPKTMDGKDHPGLKRDKGHIGFCGHGDYLEFRNLRIKSLD
;
A
#
# COMPACT_ATOMS: atom_id res chain seq x y z
N LEU A 1 6.12 -1.59 -13.73
CA LEU A 1 4.73 -1.16 -14.00
C LEU A 1 4.61 -0.82 -15.47
N THR A 2 3.45 -1.07 -16.08
CA THR A 2 3.07 -0.46 -17.37
C THR A 2 2.52 0.96 -17.13
N PRO A 3 2.47 1.83 -18.16
CA PRO A 3 1.91 3.17 -18.02
C PRO A 3 0.48 3.14 -17.49
N GLY A 4 0.21 3.88 -16.42
CA GLY A 4 -1.10 3.96 -15.78
C GLY A 4 -1.53 2.72 -14.99
N ALA A 5 -0.64 1.77 -14.74
CA ALA A 5 -0.99 0.58 -13.96
C ALA A 5 -1.42 0.91 -12.53
N ASN A 6 -2.43 0.18 -12.05
CA ASN A 6 -2.93 0.19 -10.68
C ASN A 6 -2.98 -1.25 -10.13
N ASN A 7 -2.53 -1.42 -8.90
CA ASN A 7 -2.65 -2.64 -8.11
C ASN A 7 -2.48 -2.27 -6.63
N GLY A 8 -2.43 -3.26 -5.74
CA GLY A 8 -2.12 -3.01 -4.34
C GLY A 8 -1.51 -4.25 -3.72
N LEU A 9 -0.64 -4.05 -2.73
CA LEU A 9 -0.19 -5.10 -1.83
C LEU A 9 -1.12 -5.11 -0.62
N ALA A 10 -1.95 -6.13 -0.52
CA ALA A 10 -2.82 -6.35 0.63
C ALA A 10 -2.05 -7.04 1.74
N ILE A 11 -2.08 -6.47 2.95
CA ILE A 11 -1.54 -7.09 4.17
C ILE A 11 -2.66 -7.31 5.19
N ARG A 12 -2.53 -8.39 5.98
CA ARG A 12 -3.53 -8.83 6.98
C ARG A 12 -4.92 -9.06 6.35
N THR A 13 -4.94 -9.51 5.09
CA THR A 13 -6.20 -9.70 4.38
C THR A 13 -6.92 -10.97 4.88
N PRO A 14 -8.25 -10.95 5.04
CA PRO A 14 -9.04 -12.17 5.11
C PRO A 14 -9.01 -12.92 3.76
N LEU A 15 -9.45 -14.19 3.76
CA LEU A 15 -9.58 -15.00 2.54
C LEU A 15 -10.66 -14.48 1.58
N LEU A 16 -11.67 -13.79 2.10
CA LEU A 16 -12.82 -13.27 1.35
C LEU A 16 -13.05 -11.80 1.73
N GLY A 17 -13.59 -11.03 0.80
CA GLY A 17 -13.94 -9.61 1.00
C GLY A 17 -13.12 -8.66 0.13
N ASN A 18 -13.36 -7.36 0.29
CA ASN A 18 -12.67 -6.31 -0.45
C ASN A 18 -11.34 -5.96 0.23
N SER A 19 -10.21 -6.30 -0.40
CA SER A 19 -8.88 -6.06 0.16
C SER A 19 -8.56 -4.59 0.45
N ALA A 20 -9.21 -3.63 -0.22
CA ALA A 20 -8.96 -2.21 0.02
C ALA A 20 -9.42 -1.72 1.40
N TYR A 21 -10.47 -2.31 1.97
CA TYR A 21 -11.05 -1.88 3.26
C TYR A 21 -11.10 -2.99 4.32
N GLU A 22 -11.29 -4.24 3.90
CA GLU A 22 -11.23 -5.42 4.77
C GLU A 22 -9.79 -5.88 5.03
N ALA A 23 -8.82 -5.46 4.22
CA ALA A 23 -7.41 -5.58 4.54
C ALA A 23 -6.80 -4.19 4.72
N MET A 24 -5.47 -4.10 4.76
CA MET A 24 -4.78 -2.85 4.48
C MET A 24 -4.13 -2.95 3.11
N GLU A 25 -4.50 -2.05 2.20
CA GLU A 25 -3.88 -1.93 0.89
C GLU A 25 -2.72 -0.94 0.94
N LEU A 26 -1.53 -1.42 0.56
CA LEU A 26 -0.38 -0.60 0.23
C LEU A 26 -0.39 -0.38 -1.28
N GLN A 27 -0.60 0.87 -1.68
CA GLN A 27 -0.89 1.21 -3.06
C GLN A 27 0.26 0.87 -4.01
N ILE A 28 -0.03 0.25 -5.16
CA ILE A 28 0.94 0.05 -6.25
C ILE A 28 0.41 0.77 -7.50
N LEU A 29 0.87 2.00 -7.71
CA LEU A 29 0.36 2.86 -8.77
C LEU A 29 1.47 3.48 -9.63
N ASP A 30 1.22 3.65 -10.93
CA ASP A 30 1.94 4.66 -11.72
C ASP A 30 1.44 6.07 -11.36
N ASN A 31 2.15 6.72 -10.45
CA ASN A 31 1.82 8.08 -10.00
C ASN A 31 1.82 9.14 -11.12
N THR A 32 2.47 8.86 -12.26
CA THR A 32 2.68 9.86 -13.32
C THR A 32 1.56 9.88 -14.36
N ALA A 33 0.68 8.88 -14.35
CA ALA A 33 -0.35 8.77 -15.37
C ALA A 33 -1.38 9.92 -15.26
N PRO A 34 -1.72 10.60 -16.38
CA PRO A 34 -2.63 11.74 -16.37
C PRO A 34 -4.00 11.49 -15.72
N LYS A 35 -4.49 10.24 -15.79
CA LYS A 35 -5.77 9.82 -15.15
C LYS A 35 -5.75 9.92 -13.62
N TYR A 36 -4.57 10.04 -13.00
CA TYR A 36 -4.40 10.10 -11.55
C TYR A 36 -4.02 11.49 -11.02
N LYS A 37 -4.06 12.53 -11.87
CA LYS A 37 -3.67 13.91 -11.50
C LYS A 37 -4.47 14.47 -10.32
N ASP A 38 -5.72 14.06 -10.17
CA ASP A 38 -6.66 14.59 -9.16
C ASP A 38 -6.81 13.68 -7.93
N LEU A 39 -5.98 12.63 -7.82
CA LEU A 39 -6.00 11.73 -6.67
C LEU A 39 -5.61 12.48 -5.38
N LYS A 40 -6.20 12.03 -4.27
CA LYS A 40 -5.83 12.49 -2.93
C LYS A 40 -4.47 11.91 -2.52
N PRO A 41 -3.74 12.58 -1.62
CA PRO A 41 -2.40 12.15 -1.21
C PRO A 41 -2.30 10.68 -0.78
N TYR A 42 -3.31 10.17 -0.07
CA TYR A 42 -3.37 8.78 0.42
C TYR A 42 -3.65 7.73 -0.66
N GLN A 43 -3.88 8.13 -1.91
CA GLN A 43 -4.20 7.21 -3.01
C GLN A 43 -3.01 6.93 -3.93
N PHE A 44 -1.85 7.56 -3.70
CA PHE A 44 -0.65 7.38 -4.50
C PHE A 44 0.23 6.22 -3.99
N HIS A 45 1.12 5.72 -4.86
CA HIS A 45 2.01 4.58 -4.61
C HIS A 45 2.67 4.61 -3.23
N GLY A 46 2.69 3.45 -2.57
CA GLY A 46 3.27 3.20 -1.25
C GLY A 46 2.43 3.70 -0.07
N SER A 47 1.36 4.46 -0.32
CA SER A 47 0.45 4.91 0.74
C SER A 47 -0.30 3.74 1.34
N ILE A 48 -0.64 3.83 2.63
CA ILE A 48 -1.69 2.99 3.21
C ILE A 48 -3.00 3.61 2.74
N TYR A 49 -3.68 2.94 1.80
CA TYR A 49 -4.81 3.51 1.08
C TYR A 49 -5.90 4.00 2.04
N GLY A 50 -6.28 5.28 1.91
CA GLY A 50 -7.28 5.91 2.77
C GLY A 50 -6.79 6.38 4.14
N VAL A 51 -5.57 6.03 4.55
CA VAL A 51 -5.09 6.22 5.94
C VAL A 51 -3.82 7.05 6.01
N VAL A 52 -2.73 6.65 5.36
CA VAL A 52 -1.42 7.30 5.50
C VAL A 52 -0.82 7.61 4.14
N PRO A 53 -0.60 8.89 3.78
CA PRO A 53 0.05 9.26 2.53
C PRO A 53 1.55 8.91 2.57
N ALA A 54 2.05 8.36 1.47
CA ALA A 54 3.48 8.12 1.29
C ALA A 54 4.24 9.36 0.80
N LYS A 55 5.53 9.44 1.14
CA LYS A 55 6.46 10.33 0.44
C LYS A 55 6.56 9.91 -1.02
N ARG A 56 6.45 10.89 -1.93
CA ARG A 56 6.50 10.69 -3.39
C ARG A 56 7.89 11.02 -3.96
N GLY A 57 8.12 10.64 -5.21
CA GLY A 57 9.36 10.94 -5.95
C GLY A 57 10.44 9.86 -5.88
N TYR A 58 10.14 8.71 -5.27
CA TYR A 58 11.10 7.59 -5.11
C TYR A 58 10.83 6.42 -6.04
N LEU A 59 9.80 6.50 -6.89
CA LEU A 59 9.57 5.55 -7.98
C LEU A 59 10.63 5.76 -9.06
N LYS A 60 11.16 4.64 -9.57
CA LYS A 60 11.92 4.64 -10.81
C LYS A 60 11.00 4.87 -12.02
N PRO A 61 11.55 5.26 -13.18
CA PRO A 61 10.80 5.36 -14.43
C PRO A 61 9.95 4.12 -14.73
N ILE A 62 8.86 4.32 -15.48
CA ILE A 62 7.99 3.24 -15.94
C ILE A 62 8.78 2.24 -16.80
N GLY A 63 8.49 0.96 -16.62
CA GLY A 63 9.28 -0.14 -17.20
C GLY A 63 10.45 -0.62 -16.31
N GLU A 64 10.89 0.16 -15.32
CA GLU A 64 11.96 -0.26 -14.42
C GLU A 64 11.48 -1.02 -13.18
N TRP A 65 12.37 -1.88 -12.67
CA TRP A 65 12.15 -2.62 -11.42
C TRP A 65 12.35 -1.75 -10.19
N ASN A 66 11.27 -1.57 -9.43
CA ASN A 66 11.27 -1.00 -8.10
C ASN A 66 11.48 -2.11 -7.05
N SER A 67 12.12 -1.77 -5.93
CA SER A 67 12.23 -2.64 -4.77
C SER A 67 11.43 -2.04 -3.62
N GLU A 68 10.41 -2.75 -3.16
CA GLU A 68 9.60 -2.38 -2.01
C GLU A 68 9.83 -3.37 -0.87
N LYS A 69 10.02 -2.85 0.34
CA LYS A 69 10.06 -3.63 1.58
C LYS A 69 9.02 -3.08 2.53
N VAL A 70 8.16 -3.97 3.00
CA VAL A 70 7.13 -3.66 4.00
C VAL A 70 7.48 -4.34 5.31
N ILE A 71 7.44 -3.57 6.39
CA ILE A 71 7.62 -4.07 7.76
C ILE A 71 6.33 -3.76 8.50
N ALA A 72 5.56 -4.79 8.81
CA ALA A 72 4.32 -4.69 9.59
C ALA A 72 4.57 -5.28 10.98
N LYS A 73 4.99 -4.44 11.95
CA LYS A 73 5.29 -4.88 13.32
C LYS A 73 4.32 -4.24 14.31
N GLY A 74 3.46 -5.04 14.92
CA GLY A 74 2.40 -4.53 15.79
C GLY A 74 1.50 -3.54 15.04
N ARG A 75 1.29 -2.34 15.58
CA ARG A 75 0.51 -1.28 14.92
C ARG A 75 1.36 -0.37 14.02
N ARG A 76 2.69 -0.53 14.06
CA ARG A 76 3.60 0.23 13.21
C ARG A 76 3.75 -0.42 11.84
N ILE A 77 3.45 0.34 10.78
CA ILE A 77 3.67 -0.07 9.39
C ILE A 77 4.75 0.84 8.79
N LYS A 78 5.78 0.21 8.22
CA LYS A 78 6.86 0.90 7.49
C LYS A 78 6.91 0.40 6.05
N VAL A 79 6.93 1.33 5.09
CA VAL A 79 7.12 1.05 3.67
C VAL A 79 8.42 1.72 3.21
N ILE A 80 9.32 0.92 2.64
CA ILE A 80 10.60 1.36 2.11
C ILE A 80 10.62 1.08 0.62
N LEU A 81 10.74 2.14 -0.19
CA LEU A 81 10.80 2.07 -1.64
C LEU A 81 12.19 2.51 -2.11
N ASN A 82 12.87 1.64 -2.86
CA ASN A 82 14.20 1.89 -3.42
C ASN A 82 15.21 2.42 -2.39
N GLY A 83 15.18 1.86 -1.18
CA GLY A 83 16.06 2.25 -0.07
C GLY A 83 15.57 3.43 0.77
N THR A 84 14.50 4.13 0.36
CA THR A 84 13.95 5.27 1.11
C THR A 84 12.70 4.87 1.88
N THR A 85 12.64 5.21 3.18
CA THR A 85 11.42 5.07 3.97
C THR A 85 10.39 6.12 3.53
N ILE A 86 9.31 5.65 2.90
CA ILE A 86 8.24 6.50 2.36
C ILE A 86 6.99 6.53 3.25
N VAL A 87 6.80 5.51 4.09
CA VAL A 87 5.80 5.48 5.17
C VAL A 87 6.47 4.90 6.41
N ASP A 88 6.19 5.50 7.57
CA ASP A 88 6.55 4.99 8.89
C ASP A 88 5.53 5.53 9.89
N ALA A 89 4.46 4.77 10.13
CA ALA A 89 3.30 5.26 10.85
C ALA A 89 2.76 4.21 11.82
N ASP A 90 2.23 4.68 12.95
CA ASP A 90 1.31 3.91 13.76
C ASP A 90 -0.10 4.08 13.19
N ILE A 91 -0.75 2.98 12.83
CA ILE A 91 -2.04 3.01 12.13
C ILE A 91 -3.22 3.30 13.05
N ASP A 92 -3.09 3.13 14.37
CA ASP A 92 -4.14 3.53 15.32
C ASP A 92 -4.11 5.04 15.50
N GLU A 93 -2.92 5.63 15.65
CA GLU A 93 -2.75 7.08 15.71
C GLU A 93 -3.23 7.74 14.40
N ALA A 94 -2.84 7.19 13.25
CA ALA A 94 -3.19 7.74 11.95
C ALA A 94 -4.69 7.62 11.58
N SER A 95 -5.44 6.75 12.25
CA SER A 95 -6.88 6.54 12.00
C SER A 95 -7.77 7.09 13.11
N THR A 96 -7.20 7.85 14.07
CA THR A 96 -7.93 8.48 15.17
C THR A 96 -8.10 9.99 14.93
N PRO A 97 -9.33 10.55 15.04
CA PRO A 97 -10.59 9.89 15.35
C PRO A 97 -11.22 9.17 14.14
N LYS A 98 -10.69 9.37 12.93
CA LYS A 98 -11.12 8.72 11.69
C LYS A 98 -9.97 8.65 10.69
N THR A 99 -10.10 7.78 9.69
CA THR A 99 -9.18 7.71 8.55
C THR A 99 -9.17 9.00 7.73
N MET A 100 -8.11 9.19 6.94
CA MET A 100 -7.95 10.37 6.08
C MET A 100 -9.03 10.47 4.99
N ASP A 101 -9.56 9.34 4.52
CA ASP A 101 -10.69 9.29 3.58
C ASP A 101 -12.07 9.36 4.25
N GLY A 102 -12.11 9.36 5.59
CA GLY A 102 -13.31 9.45 6.40
C GLY A 102 -14.20 8.20 6.40
N LYS A 103 -13.71 7.06 5.89
CA LYS A 103 -14.46 5.81 5.84
C LYS A 103 -14.09 4.86 6.97
N ASP A 104 -15.02 3.97 7.29
CA ASP A 104 -14.68 2.82 8.12
C ASP A 104 -13.70 1.90 7.39
N HIS A 105 -12.68 1.46 8.13
CA HIS A 105 -11.63 0.61 7.58
C HIS A 105 -11.41 -0.61 8.49
N PRO A 106 -12.27 -1.64 8.40
CA PRO A 106 -12.21 -2.83 9.26
C PRO A 106 -10.85 -3.53 9.26
N GLY A 107 -10.15 -3.52 8.12
CA GLY A 107 -8.81 -4.07 7.96
C GLY A 107 -7.76 -3.48 8.91
N LEU A 108 -7.92 -2.22 9.35
CA LEU A 108 -7.03 -1.64 10.36
C LEU A 108 -7.09 -2.40 11.68
N LYS A 109 -8.25 -2.95 12.06
CA LYS A 109 -8.43 -3.65 13.35
C LYS A 109 -7.77 -5.04 13.37
N ARG A 110 -7.30 -5.54 12.23
CA ARG A 110 -6.68 -6.87 12.13
C ARG A 110 -5.21 -6.82 12.58
N ASP A 111 -4.79 -7.84 13.31
CA ASP A 111 -3.41 -8.08 13.77
C ASP A 111 -2.66 -9.06 12.85
N LYS A 112 -3.40 -10.00 12.23
CA LYS A 112 -2.89 -11.04 11.32
C LYS A 112 -3.83 -11.27 10.13
N GLY A 113 -3.33 -11.97 9.13
CA GLY A 113 -4.06 -12.39 7.95
C GLY A 113 -3.10 -12.80 6.84
N HIS A 114 -3.59 -12.86 5.61
CA HIS A 114 -2.79 -13.22 4.44
C HIS A 114 -2.07 -12.00 3.86
N ILE A 115 -1.16 -12.28 2.93
CA ILE A 115 -0.56 -11.31 2.02
C ILE A 115 -1.09 -11.63 0.63
N GLY A 116 -1.49 -10.61 -0.13
CA GLY A 116 -2.03 -10.79 -1.47
C GLY A 116 -1.84 -9.55 -2.33
N PHE A 117 -2.22 -9.68 -3.61
CA PHE A 117 -2.27 -8.55 -4.53
C PHE A 117 -3.72 -8.27 -4.90
N CYS A 118 -4.13 -6.99 -4.92
CA CYS A 118 -5.53 -6.59 -5.11
C CYS A 118 -6.06 -6.89 -6.51
N GLY A 119 -5.20 -6.94 -7.53
CA GLY A 119 -5.57 -7.40 -8.87
C GLY A 119 -6.53 -6.46 -9.62
N HIS A 120 -6.24 -5.15 -9.65
CA HIS A 120 -7.08 -4.13 -10.32
C HIS A 120 -7.10 -4.20 -11.87
N GLY A 121 -6.79 -5.35 -12.47
CA GLY A 121 -6.94 -5.62 -13.91
C GLY A 121 -5.81 -5.14 -14.82
N ASP A 122 -4.88 -4.31 -14.33
CA ASP A 122 -3.72 -3.89 -15.11
C ASP A 122 -2.60 -4.95 -15.11
N TYR A 123 -1.77 -4.95 -16.15
CA TYR A 123 -0.58 -5.83 -16.25
C TYR A 123 0.55 -5.34 -15.34
N LEU A 124 1.01 -6.21 -14.44
CA LEU A 124 2.17 -5.99 -13.58
C LEU A 124 2.99 -7.27 -13.48
N GLU A 125 4.27 -7.10 -13.19
CA GLU A 125 5.18 -8.21 -12.92
C GLU A 125 5.77 -8.08 -11.51
N PHE A 126 5.86 -9.21 -10.82
CA PHE A 126 6.46 -9.31 -9.49
C PHE A 126 7.56 -10.37 -9.52
N ARG A 127 8.67 -10.09 -8.82
CA ARG A 127 9.76 -11.06 -8.65
C ARG A 127 10.44 -10.86 -7.30
N ASN A 128 11.21 -11.87 -6.87
CA ASN A 128 11.96 -11.86 -5.61
C ASN A 128 11.08 -11.62 -4.37
N LEU A 129 9.87 -12.17 -4.37
CA LEU A 129 8.96 -12.13 -3.22
C LEU A 129 9.53 -12.99 -2.08
N ARG A 130 9.72 -12.37 -0.91
CA ARG A 130 10.27 -13.01 0.29
C ARG A 130 9.51 -12.51 1.50
N ILE A 131 9.25 -13.40 2.45
CA ILE A 131 8.54 -13.09 3.69
C ILE A 131 9.41 -13.54 4.86
N LYS A 132 9.51 -12.69 5.88
CA LYS A 132 10.14 -13.01 7.16
C LYS A 132 9.14 -12.72 8.26
N SER A 133 8.83 -13.72 9.07
CA SER A 133 8.06 -13.54 10.31
C SER A 133 8.86 -12.69 11.30
N LEU A 134 8.17 -11.80 12.01
CA LEU A 134 8.77 -10.94 13.03
C LEU A 134 8.29 -11.42 14.39
N ASP A 135 9.21 -11.56 15.32
CA ASP A 135 8.93 -11.86 16.74
C ASP A 135 8.42 -10.62 17.50
#